data_AF-A0A430BFV7-F1
#
_entry.id   AF-A0A430BFV7-F1
#
_cell.length_a   1.000
_cell.length_b   1.000
_cell.length_c   1.000
_cell.angle_alpha   90.00
_cell.angle_beta   90.00
_cell.angle_gamma   90.00
#
_symmetry.space_group_name_H-M   'P 1'
#
loop_
_entity.id
_entity.type
_entity.pdbx_description
1 polymer ?
#
loop_
_entity_poly.entity_id
_entity_poly.type
_entity_poly.pdbx_seq_one_letter_code
_entity_poly.pdbx_strand_id
1 'polypeptide(L)'
;MFTLNSARSINFALGSDDDAFLFVDGISRVQIGGIHPVDVVTTTLDLSAGTHSFKLFCADHLQSNAAINFSLPDDVTVSAVPEPATWALMLVGFAMVGAAVRYRLRSAKVTFA
;
A
#
# COMPACT_ATOMS: atom_id res chain seq x y z
N MET A 1 -4.96 -0.42 -0.54
CA MET A 1 -6.27 -1.00 -0.90
C MET A 1 -6.73 -1.89 0.23
N PHE A 2 -8.04 -2.03 0.41
CA PHE A 2 -8.63 -2.89 1.43
C PHE A 2 -9.80 -3.68 0.87
N THR A 3 -10.16 -4.79 1.52
CA THR A 3 -11.26 -5.66 1.05
C THR A 3 -12.30 -5.86 2.13
N LEU A 4 -13.57 -5.74 1.74
CA LEU A 4 -14.74 -6.04 2.54
C LEU A 4 -15.35 -7.38 2.11
N ASN A 5 -15.66 -8.23 3.08
CA ASN A 5 -16.30 -9.53 2.84
C ASN A 5 -17.80 -9.41 2.51
N SER A 6 -18.42 -8.27 2.84
CA SER A 6 -19.84 -7.99 2.69
C SER A 6 -20.06 -6.49 2.56
N ALA A 7 -21.16 -6.09 1.91
CA ALA A 7 -21.53 -4.68 1.81
C ALA A 7 -21.98 -4.14 3.17
N ARG A 8 -21.50 -2.97 3.56
CA ARG A 8 -21.79 -2.34 4.86
C ARG A 8 -21.28 -0.90 4.95
N SER A 9 -21.68 -0.22 6.01
CA SER A 9 -21.13 1.07 6.40
C SER A 9 -19.76 0.94 7.06
N ILE A 10 -18.83 1.81 6.68
CA ILE A 10 -17.50 1.95 7.27
C ILE A 10 -17.35 3.37 7.80
N ASN A 11 -16.91 3.48 9.06
CA ASN A 11 -16.52 4.75 9.64
C ASN A 11 -15.04 4.98 9.37
N PHE A 12 -14.74 6.10 8.70
CA PHE A 12 -13.39 6.60 8.52
C PHE A 12 -13.19 7.78 9.45
N ALA A 13 -12.13 7.72 10.25
CA ALA A 13 -11.65 8.86 11.01
C ALA A 13 -10.31 9.31 10.41
N LEU A 14 -10.23 10.61 10.10
CA LEU A 14 -9.00 11.27 9.72
C LEU A 14 -8.78 12.41 10.69
N GLY A 15 -7.58 12.52 11.25
CA GLY A 15 -7.17 13.75 11.91
C GLY A 15 -5.82 14.25 11.46
N SER A 16 -5.64 15.56 11.48
CA SER A 16 -4.42 16.21 11.03
C SER A 16 -4.16 17.56 11.71
N ASP A 17 -2.88 17.89 11.74
CA ASP A 17 -2.28 19.21 11.97
C ASP A 17 -1.23 19.33 10.84
N ASP A 18 -1.48 20.00 9.71
CA ASP A 18 -2.60 20.89 9.36
C ASP A 18 -3.56 20.25 8.33
N ASP A 19 -3.22 20.28 7.03
CA ASP A 19 -4.10 19.83 5.96
C ASP A 19 -4.09 18.30 5.81
N ALA A 20 -5.25 17.69 5.61
CA ALA A 20 -5.34 16.30 5.16
C ALA A 20 -6.58 16.00 4.31
N PHE A 21 -6.44 15.05 3.39
CA PHE A 21 -7.48 14.63 2.46
C PHE A 21 -7.58 13.12 2.42
N LEU A 22 -8.77 12.58 2.69
CA LEU A 22 -9.10 11.18 2.48
C LEU A 22 -9.86 11.02 1.16
N PHE A 23 -9.36 10.14 0.31
CA PHE A 23 -10.07 9.64 -0.86
C PHE A 23 -10.43 8.18 -0.66
N VAL A 24 -11.65 7.79 -1.03
CA VAL A 24 -12.09 6.39 -1.15
C VAL A 24 -12.60 6.17 -2.55
N ASP A 25 -12.05 5.19 -3.26
CA ASP A 25 -12.35 4.89 -4.68
C ASP A 25 -12.19 6.10 -5.60
N GLY A 26 -11.16 6.90 -5.33
CA GLY A 26 -10.84 8.11 -6.08
C GLY A 26 -11.73 9.31 -5.77
N ILE A 27 -12.71 9.18 -4.88
CA ILE A 27 -13.62 10.26 -4.48
C ILE A 27 -13.16 10.83 -3.14
N SER A 28 -13.00 12.14 -3.04
CA SER A 28 -12.69 12.82 -1.77
C SER A 28 -13.87 12.70 -0.80
N ARG A 29 -13.63 12.15 0.38
CA ARG A 29 -14.65 11.89 1.42
C ARG A 29 -14.47 12.77 2.66
N VAL A 30 -13.23 13.11 2.99
CA VAL A 30 -12.89 14.00 4.11
C VAL A 30 -11.83 14.99 3.63
N GLN A 31 -12.00 16.25 4.01
CA GLN A 31 -11.02 17.31 3.81
C GLN A 31 -10.90 18.08 5.12
N ILE A 32 -9.69 18.14 5.64
CA ILE A 32 -9.28 18.94 6.78
C ILE A 32 -8.31 19.95 6.20
N GLY A 33 -8.58 21.24 6.38
CA GLY A 33 -7.81 22.27 5.69
C GLY A 33 -7.65 23.52 6.53
N GLY A 34 -6.57 24.24 6.22
CA GLY A 34 -6.17 25.44 6.94
C GLY A 34 -5.21 25.12 8.09
N ILE A 35 -4.73 26.19 8.74
CA ILE A 35 -3.76 26.06 9.83
C ILE A 35 -4.52 25.89 11.15
N HIS A 36 -4.34 24.76 11.81
CA HIS A 36 -4.99 24.44 13.07
C HIS A 36 -4.27 23.30 13.84
N PRO A 37 -4.40 23.25 15.18
CA PRO A 37 -3.99 22.07 15.94
C PRO A 37 -4.73 20.82 15.48
N VAL A 38 -4.28 19.64 15.91
CA VAL A 38 -4.91 18.38 15.50
C VAL A 38 -6.45 18.41 15.67
N ASP A 39 -7.15 18.26 14.54
CA ASP A 39 -8.60 18.07 14.50
C ASP A 39 -8.89 16.68 13.91
N VAL A 40 -10.01 16.06 14.30
CA VAL A 40 -10.41 14.72 13.83
C VAL A 40 -11.81 14.79 13.23
N VAL A 41 -11.90 14.52 11.93
CA VAL A 41 -13.16 14.43 11.20
C VAL A 41 -13.48 12.97 10.92
N THR A 42 -14.72 12.58 11.25
CA THR A 42 -15.25 11.24 10.97
C THR A 42 -16.32 11.28 9.89
N THR A 43 -16.31 10.31 8.98
CA THR A 43 -17.36 10.11 7.97
C THR A 43 -17.75 8.65 7.87
N THR A 44 -19.02 8.40 7.55
CA THR A 44 -19.56 7.05 7.33
C THR A 44 -19.86 6.86 5.86
N LEU A 45 -19.36 5.77 5.28
CA LEU A 45 -19.59 5.44 3.87
C LEU A 45 -20.12 4.02 3.73
N ASP A 46 -21.24 3.87 3.01
CA ASP A 46 -21.74 2.58 2.58
C ASP A 46 -20.91 2.06 1.39
N LEU A 47 -20.27 0.93 1.59
CA LEU A 47 -19.41 0.28 0.61
C LEU A 47 -19.96 -1.10 0.27
N SER A 48 -19.83 -1.50 -1.00
CA SER A 48 -20.15 -2.86 -1.43
C SER A 48 -19.15 -3.88 -0.89
N ALA A 49 -19.46 -5.17 -1.00
CA ALA A 49 -18.42 -6.19 -0.84
C ALA A 49 -17.37 -6.04 -1.95
N GLY A 50 -16.12 -6.41 -1.66
CA GLY A 50 -15.02 -6.36 -2.63
C GLY A 50 -13.88 -5.42 -2.24
N THR A 51 -13.01 -5.15 -3.21
CA THR A 51 -11.80 -4.36 -3.01
C THR A 51 -12.04 -2.89 -3.26
N HIS A 52 -11.65 -2.08 -2.29
CA HIS A 52 -11.71 -0.63 -2.31
C HIS A 52 -10.31 -0.03 -2.20
N SER A 53 -10.16 1.16 -2.76
CA SER A 53 -8.95 1.96 -2.58
C SER A 53 -9.20 3.08 -1.58
N PHE A 54 -8.18 3.38 -0.78
CA PHE A 54 -8.10 4.65 -0.09
C PHE A 54 -6.78 5.32 -0.42
N LYS A 55 -6.77 6.65 -0.38
CA LYS A 55 -5.56 7.47 -0.46
C LYS A 55 -5.66 8.56 0.58
N LEU A 56 -4.55 8.79 1.26
CA LEU A 56 -4.39 9.84 2.23
C LEU A 56 -3.31 10.80 1.73
N PHE A 57 -3.65 12.09 1.73
CA PHE A 57 -2.70 13.17 1.49
C PHE A 57 -2.68 14.03 2.73
N CYS A 58 -1.49 14.52 3.10
CA CYS A 58 -1.34 15.46 4.20
C CYS A 58 -0.28 16.51 3.84
N ALA A 59 -0.44 17.70 4.40
CA ALA A 59 0.56 18.76 4.34
C ALA A 59 0.57 19.48 5.70
N ASP A 60 1.77 19.68 6.23
CA ASP A 60 2.01 20.53 7.40
C ASP A 60 2.47 21.91 6.90
N HIS A 61 1.97 22.99 7.49
CA HIS A 61 2.42 24.35 7.19
C HIS A 61 3.52 24.82 8.15
N LEU A 62 3.83 24.07 9.20
CA LEU A 62 4.85 24.40 10.19
C LEU A 62 6.03 23.39 10.18
N GLN A 63 7.08 23.67 10.97
CA GLN A 63 8.27 22.81 11.06
C GLN A 63 8.21 21.81 12.22
N SER A 64 7.17 21.87 13.06
CA SER A 64 7.06 21.07 14.27
C SER A 64 5.61 20.80 14.61
N ASN A 65 5.36 19.67 15.28
CA ASN A 65 4.04 19.20 15.72
C ASN A 65 3.11 18.68 14.61
N ALA A 66 3.64 18.37 13.43
CA ALA A 66 2.92 17.60 12.40
C ALA A 66 2.28 16.33 12.99
N ALA A 67 0.99 16.16 12.79
CA ALA A 67 0.25 15.00 13.27
C ALA A 67 -0.68 14.45 12.20
N ILE A 68 -0.80 13.11 12.16
CA ILE A 68 -1.79 12.43 11.35
C ILE A 68 -2.37 11.22 12.09
N ASN A 69 -3.68 11.12 12.11
CA ASN A 69 -4.42 10.01 12.71
C ASN A 69 -5.32 9.40 11.64
N PHE A 70 -5.12 8.12 11.35
CA PHE A 70 -5.97 7.37 10.42
C PHE A 70 -6.15 5.95 10.93
N SER A 71 -7.39 5.50 11.02
CA SER A 71 -7.73 4.13 11.41
C SER A 71 -8.75 3.53 10.45
N LEU A 72 -8.63 2.22 10.26
CA LEU A 72 -9.62 1.38 9.61
C LEU A 72 -10.26 0.48 10.67
N PRO A 73 -11.52 0.03 10.50
CA PRO A 73 -12.11 -0.98 11.37
C PRO A 73 -11.33 -2.31 11.37
N ASP A 74 -11.37 -3.04 12.48
CA ASP A 74 -10.56 -4.25 12.76
C ASP A 74 -10.74 -5.42 11.78
N ASP A 75 -11.85 -5.44 11.05
CA ASP A 75 -12.25 -6.51 10.13
C ASP A 75 -11.98 -6.18 8.65
N VAL A 76 -11.25 -5.10 8.40
CA VAL A 76 -10.81 -4.69 7.07
C VAL A 76 -9.46 -5.32 6.76
N THR A 77 -9.39 -6.09 5.67
CA THR A 77 -8.12 -6.72 5.23
C THR A 77 -7.37 -5.81 4.26
N VAL A 78 -6.09 -5.53 4.53
CA VAL A 78 -5.22 -4.76 3.63
C VAL A 78 -4.33 -5.73 2.85
N SER A 79 -4.35 -5.65 1.51
CA SER A 79 -3.50 -6.51 0.68
C SER A 79 -2.03 -6.13 0.86
N ALA A 80 -1.18 -7.09 1.21
CA ALA A 80 0.25 -6.92 1.13
C ALA A 80 0.68 -6.71 -0.33
N VAL A 81 1.66 -5.83 -0.54
CA VAL A 81 2.35 -5.69 -1.83
C VAL A 81 3.42 -6.78 -1.91
N PRO A 82 3.64 -7.46 -3.06
CA PRO A 82 4.66 -8.49 -3.17
C PRO A 82 6.03 -7.98 -2.70
N GLU A 83 6.58 -8.63 -1.68
CA GLU A 83 7.77 -8.13 -1.00
C GLU A 83 8.99 -8.11 -1.93
N PRO A 84 9.90 -7.13 -1.80
CA PRO A 84 11.17 -7.09 -2.54
C PRO A 84 11.97 -8.39 -2.45
N ALA A 85 11.86 -9.13 -1.35
CA ALA A 85 12.50 -10.43 -1.16
C ALA A 85 12.02 -11.49 -2.17
N THR A 86 10.76 -11.43 -2.61
CA THR A 86 10.22 -12.33 -3.64
C THR A 86 10.95 -12.12 -4.96
N TRP A 87 11.19 -10.86 -5.32
CA TRP A 87 11.95 -10.49 -6.52
C TRP A 87 13.41 -10.94 -6.39
N ALA A 88 14.01 -10.72 -5.22
CA ALA A 88 15.38 -11.17 -4.95
C ALA A 88 15.50 -12.70 -5.07
N LEU A 89 14.55 -13.47 -4.53
CA LEU A 89 14.53 -14.93 -4.64
C LEU A 89 14.34 -15.40 -6.09
N MET A 90 13.52 -14.73 -6.89
CA MET A 90 13.41 -15.02 -8.33
C MET A 90 14.74 -14.77 -9.04
N LEU A 91 15.39 -13.63 -8.79
CA LEU A 91 16.69 -13.32 -9.38
C LEU A 91 17.76 -14.33 -8.97
N VAL A 92 17.80 -14.71 -7.69
CA VAL A 92 18.70 -15.76 -7.17
C VAL A 92 18.41 -17.10 -7.84
N GLY A 93 17.14 -17.50 -7.95
CA GLY A 93 16.72 -18.70 -8.67
C GLY A 93 17.19 -18.72 -10.12
N PHE A 94 16.97 -17.63 -10.86
CA PHE A 94 17.42 -17.50 -12.25
C PHE A 94 18.95 -17.48 -12.37
N ALA A 95 19.66 -16.82 -11.45
CA ALA A 95 21.12 -16.82 -11.43
C ALA A 95 21.67 -18.23 -11.21
N MET A 96 21.08 -19.01 -10.29
CA MET A 96 21.48 -20.41 -10.05
C MET A 96 21.23 -21.29 -11.28
N VAL A 97 20.06 -21.19 -11.91
CA VAL A 97 19.75 -21.95 -13.13
C VAL A 97 20.72 -21.58 -14.26
N GLY A 98 20.95 -20.29 -14.48
CA GLY A 98 21.90 -19.82 -15.50
C GLY A 98 23.34 -20.30 -15.25
N ALA A 99 23.78 -20.28 -13.99
CA ALA A 99 25.10 -20.79 -13.61
C ALA A 99 25.23 -22.30 -13.88
N ALA A 100 24.20 -23.10 -13.54
CA ALA A 100 24.19 -24.53 -13.79
C ALA A 100 24.24 -24.87 -15.29
N VAL A 101 23.48 -24.16 -16.13
CA VAL A 101 23.52 -24.33 -17.60
C VAL A 101 24.90 -23.99 -18.15
N ARG A 102 25.49 -22.87 -17.71
CA ARG A 102 26.83 -22.44 -18.14
C ARG A 102 27.91 -23.46 -17.76
N TYR A 103 27.80 -24.04 -16.57
CA TYR A 103 28.73 -25.07 -16.11
C TYR A 103 28.70 -26.30 -17.01
N ARG A 104 27.50 -26.80 -17.39
CA ARG A 104 27.36 -27.97 -18.26
C ARG A 104 27.95 -27.76 -19.66
N LEU A 105 27.75 -26.57 -20.25
CA LEU A 105 28.26 -26.26 -21.60
C LEU A 105 29.79 -26.24 -21.66
N ARG A 106 30.49 -25.91 -20.56
CA ARG A 106 31.96 -25.91 -20.51
C ARG A 106 32.59 -27.29 -20.48
N SER A 107 31.84 -28.32 -20.12
CA SER A 107 32.33 -29.71 -20.04
C SER A 107 32.10 -30.53 -21.31
N ALA A 108 31.54 -29.95 -22.37
CA ALA A 108 31.41 -30.63 -23.66
C ALA A 108 32.80 -30.81 -24.30
N LYS A 109 33.31 -32.05 -24.31
CA LYS A 109 34.51 -32.39 -25.09
C LYS A 109 34.21 -32.22 -26.56
N VAL A 110 34.91 -31.29 -27.21
CA VAL A 110 34.91 -31.18 -28.68
C VAL A 110 35.71 -32.38 -29.21
N THR A 111 35.02 -33.34 -29.83
CA THR A 111 35.65 -34.41 -30.61
C THR A 111 35.70 -33.93 -32.06
N PHE A 112 36.90 -33.80 -32.62
CA PHE A 112 37.08 -33.53 -34.04
C PHE A 112 37.00 -34.84 -34.83
N ALA A 113 36.39 -34.79 -36.02
CA ALA A 113 36.27 -35.88 -36.98
C ALA A 113 37.42 -35.85 -38.00
#